data_AF-A0A1C6KL26-F1
#
_entry.id   AF-A0A1C6KL26-F1
#
_cell.length_a   1.000
_cell.length_b   1.000
_cell.length_c   1.000
_cell.angle_alpha   90.00
_cell.angle_beta   90.00
_cell.angle_gamma   90.00
#
_symmetry.space_group_name_H-M   'P 1'
#
loop_
_entity.id
_entity.type
_entity.pdbx_description
1 polymer ?
#
loop_
_entity_poly.entity_id
_entity_poly.type
_entity_poly.pdbx_seq_one_letter_code
_entity_poly.pdbx_strand_id
1 'polypeptide(L)'
;MLAVGGSSKGLGAAGIDANGELERVTELVDAAKEKGIIVIAVHVGGEARRGELSDKFIAPSLEKADYAIVVADGDKDGLMKGIAAKAGIPFDEVSSMADVVPKLGAAFK
;
A
#
# COMPACT_ATOMS: atom_id res chain seq x y z
N MET A 1 3.71 7.26 -5.96
CA MET A 1 3.70 6.44 -4.73
C MET A 1 2.30 6.48 -4.14
N LEU A 2 1.78 5.34 -3.74
CA LEU A 2 0.54 5.18 -3.00
C LEU A 2 0.88 4.73 -1.57
N ALA A 3 0.65 5.60 -0.57
CA ALA A 3 0.81 5.22 0.84
C ALA A 3 -0.48 4.53 1.32
N VAL A 4 -0.36 3.28 1.77
CA VAL A 4 -1.52 2.42 2.02
C VAL A 4 -1.76 2.25 3.52
N GLY A 5 -2.96 2.61 3.97
CA GLY A 5 -3.42 2.43 5.35
C GLY A 5 -4.84 2.95 5.54
N GLY A 6 -5.54 2.42 6.55
CA GLY A 6 -6.91 2.78 6.84
C GLY A 6 -7.04 3.68 8.09
N SER A 7 -7.94 4.66 8.04
CA SER A 7 -8.30 5.47 9.22
C SER A 7 -9.81 5.69 9.31
N SER A 8 -10.47 5.02 10.26
CA SER A 8 -11.92 5.18 10.47
C SER A 8 -12.29 6.63 10.83
N LYS A 9 -11.42 7.33 11.58
CA LYS A 9 -11.60 8.76 11.88
C LYS A 9 -11.49 9.62 10.62
N GLY A 10 -10.53 9.31 9.74
CA GLY A 10 -10.34 10.00 8.48
C GLY A 10 -11.53 9.84 7.54
N LEU A 11 -12.00 8.60 7.36
CA LEU A 11 -13.20 8.27 6.57
C LEU A 11 -14.44 9.00 7.08
N GLY A 12 -14.68 8.96 8.40
CA GLY A 12 -15.82 9.65 9.01
C GLY A 12 -15.77 11.17 8.82
N ALA A 13 -14.59 11.78 8.91
CA ALA A 13 -14.41 13.22 8.67
C ALA A 13 -14.62 13.61 7.20
N ALA A 14 -14.32 12.71 6.27
CA ALA A 14 -14.52 12.89 4.83
C ALA A 14 -15.96 12.57 4.38
N GLY A 15 -16.78 11.97 5.25
CA GLY A 15 -18.15 11.57 4.91
C GLY A 15 -18.23 10.42 3.91
N ILE A 16 -17.21 9.56 3.89
CA ILE A 16 -17.11 8.40 2.99
C ILE A 16 -16.90 7.12 3.79
N ASP A 17 -17.37 5.99 3.29
CA ASP A 17 -17.11 4.68 3.89
C ASP A 17 -15.91 3.98 3.23
N ALA A 18 -15.60 2.77 3.69
CA ALA A 18 -14.47 2.00 3.17
C ALA A 18 -14.65 1.59 1.69
N ASN A 19 -15.88 1.33 1.25
CA ASN A 19 -16.14 0.90 -0.12
C ASN A 19 -16.01 2.08 -1.08
N GLY A 20 -16.56 3.24 -0.71
CA GLY A 20 -16.37 4.46 -1.48
C GLY A 20 -14.89 4.86 -1.58
N GLU A 21 -14.11 4.68 -0.51
CA GLU A 21 -12.67 4.93 -0.59
C GLU A 21 -11.94 3.89 -1.48
N LEU A 22 -12.37 2.63 -1.48
CA LEU A 22 -11.84 1.60 -2.39
C LEU A 22 -12.11 1.93 -3.86
N GLU A 23 -13.29 2.46 -4.19
CA GLU A 23 -13.63 2.92 -5.53
C GLU A 23 -12.70 4.06 -5.97
N ARG A 24 -12.50 5.06 -5.10
CA ARG A 24 -11.59 6.19 -5.38
C ARG A 24 -10.14 5.75 -5.61
N VAL A 25 -9.64 4.83 -4.79
CA VAL A 25 -8.29 4.28 -4.96
C VAL A 25 -8.19 3.48 -6.26
N THR A 26 -9.22 2.70 -6.57
CA THR A 26 -9.32 1.92 -7.82
C THR A 26 -9.25 2.82 -9.04
N GLU A 27 -10.08 3.86 -9.11
CA GLU A 27 -10.08 4.82 -10.21
C GLU A 27 -8.73 5.53 -10.36
N LEU A 28 -8.11 5.92 -9.25
CA LEU A 28 -6.80 6.57 -9.24
C LEU A 28 -5.70 5.67 -9.81
N VAL A 29 -5.66 4.41 -9.36
CA VAL A 29 -4.63 3.45 -9.78
C VAL A 29 -4.83 3.06 -11.25
N ASP A 30 -6.09 2.85 -11.68
CA ASP A 30 -6.39 2.49 -13.07
C ASP A 30 -6.01 3.65 -14.02
N ALA A 31 -6.34 4.91 -13.65
CA ALA A 31 -5.92 6.08 -14.42
C ALA A 31 -4.39 6.28 -14.46
N ALA A 32 -3.66 5.88 -13.42
CA ALA A 32 -2.21 5.88 -13.41
C ALA A 32 -1.64 4.84 -14.40
N LYS A 33 -2.20 3.62 -14.39
CA LYS A 33 -1.83 2.54 -15.30
C LYS A 33 -2.07 2.89 -16.77
N GLU A 34 -3.23 3.47 -17.09
CA GLU A 34 -3.55 3.93 -18.45
C GLU A 34 -2.54 4.93 -18.99
N LYS A 35 -1.93 5.72 -18.10
CA LYS A 35 -0.90 6.71 -18.43
C LYS A 35 0.52 6.15 -18.41
N GLY A 36 0.70 4.84 -18.16
CA GLY A 36 2.00 4.21 -18.01
C GLY A 36 2.79 4.72 -16.80
N ILE A 37 2.10 5.23 -15.77
CA ILE A 37 2.73 5.70 -14.54
C ILE A 37 2.94 4.51 -13.61
N ILE A 38 4.17 4.32 -13.15
CA ILE A 38 4.54 3.28 -12.19
C ILE A 38 3.90 3.58 -10.82
N VAL A 39 3.19 2.58 -10.29
CA VAL A 39 2.53 2.61 -8.99
C VAL A 39 3.37 1.83 -7.98
N ILE A 40 3.98 2.55 -7.04
CA ILE A 40 4.67 1.95 -5.89
C ILE A 40 3.75 2.04 -4.68
N ALA A 41 3.29 0.89 -4.18
CA ALA A 41 2.55 0.79 -2.94
C ALA A 41 3.50 0.78 -1.75
N VAL A 42 3.21 1.60 -0.74
CA VAL A 42 4.05 1.72 0.44
C VAL A 42 3.20 1.59 1.70
N HIS A 43 3.52 0.61 2.54
CA HIS A 43 2.94 0.49 3.87
C HIS A 43 3.98 0.82 4.94
N VAL A 44 3.83 2.00 5.57
CA VAL A 44 4.75 2.47 6.62
C VAL A 44 4.25 2.21 8.04
N GLY A 45 3.07 1.61 8.17
CA GLY A 45 2.53 1.21 9.47
C GLY A 45 3.28 0.01 10.01
N GLY A 46 3.66 0.07 11.29
CA GLY A 46 4.00 -1.14 12.05
C GLY A 46 2.73 -1.88 12.48
N GLU A 47 2.89 -2.96 13.25
CA GLU A 47 1.80 -3.84 13.68
C GLU A 47 0.67 -3.04 14.36
N ALA A 48 1.03 -2.11 15.25
CA ALA A 48 0.07 -1.28 15.99
C ALA A 48 -0.75 -0.30 15.12
N ARG A 49 -0.34 -0.07 13.87
CA ARG A 49 -1.03 0.79 12.90
C ARG A 49 -1.73 -0.01 11.79
N ARG A 50 -1.50 -1.33 11.75
CA ARG A 50 -2.24 -2.24 10.89
C ARG A 50 -3.48 -2.73 11.63
N GLY A 51 -4.54 -2.98 10.87
CA GLY A 51 -5.81 -3.46 11.39
C GLY A 51 -6.77 -3.75 10.24
N GLU A 52 -7.96 -4.26 10.54
CA GLU A 52 -8.92 -4.76 9.54
C GLU A 52 -9.20 -3.75 8.41
N LEU A 53 -9.31 -2.47 8.75
CA LEU A 53 -9.53 -1.42 7.75
C LEU A 53 -8.32 -1.22 6.84
N SER A 54 -7.10 -1.23 7.38
CA SER A 54 -5.88 -1.17 6.57
C SER A 54 -5.78 -2.38 5.65
N ASP A 55 -6.11 -3.59 6.14
CA ASP A 55 -6.05 -4.83 5.37
C ASP A 55 -6.98 -4.79 4.14
N LYS A 56 -8.18 -4.21 4.30
CA LYS A 56 -9.12 -3.97 3.19
C LYS A 56 -8.52 -3.12 2.08
N PHE A 57 -7.66 -2.16 2.41
CA PHE A 57 -6.99 -1.30 1.42
C PHE A 57 -5.67 -1.89 0.90
N ILE A 58 -4.98 -2.68 1.71
CA ILE A 58 -3.68 -3.30 1.40
C ILE A 58 -3.80 -4.22 0.19
N ALA A 59 -4.73 -5.18 0.23
CA ALA A 59 -4.84 -6.18 -0.84
C ALA A 59 -5.04 -5.56 -2.24
N PRO A 60 -6.07 -4.74 -2.49
CA PRO A 60 -6.30 -4.15 -3.80
C PRO A 60 -5.18 -3.19 -4.22
N SER A 61 -4.53 -2.51 -3.26
CA SER A 61 -3.41 -1.62 -3.56
C SER A 61 -2.17 -2.39 -4.04
N LEU A 62 -1.85 -3.52 -3.39
CA LEU A 62 -0.70 -4.34 -3.74
C LEU A 62 -0.95 -5.15 -5.02
N GLU A 63 -2.16 -5.68 -5.22
CA GLU A 63 -2.53 -6.41 -6.44
C GLU A 63 -2.45 -5.54 -7.70
N LYS A 64 -2.66 -4.23 -7.54
CA LYS A 64 -2.58 -3.28 -8.65
C LYS A 64 -1.26 -2.48 -8.69
N ALA A 65 -0.35 -2.66 -7.76
CA ALA A 65 0.95 -1.97 -7.81
C ALA A 65 1.90 -2.64 -8.81
N ASP A 66 2.99 -1.95 -9.12
CA ASP A 66 4.15 -2.48 -9.85
C ASP A 66 5.29 -2.86 -8.90
N TYR A 67 5.29 -2.28 -7.69
CA TYR A 67 6.30 -2.51 -6.66
C TYR A 67 5.72 -2.22 -5.27
N ALA A 68 6.19 -2.93 -4.25
CA ALA A 68 5.78 -2.73 -2.87
C ALA A 68 6.98 -2.53 -1.92
N ILE A 69 6.86 -1.56 -1.00
CA ILE A 69 7.79 -1.34 0.10
C ILE A 69 7.00 -1.37 1.41
N VAL A 70 7.37 -2.26 2.33
CA VAL A 70 6.63 -2.47 3.57
C VAL A 70 7.56 -2.44 4.78
N VAL A 71 7.15 -1.74 5.83
CA VAL A 71 7.83 -1.85 7.13
C VAL A 71 7.57 -3.25 7.68
N ALA A 72 8.63 -4.01 7.95
CA ALA A 72 8.56 -5.42 8.32
C ALA A 72 7.65 -5.69 9.54
N ASP A 73 7.61 -4.75 10.49
CA ASP A 73 6.74 -4.84 11.66
C ASP A 73 5.24 -4.84 11.29
N GLY A 74 4.86 -4.26 10.15
CA GLY A 74 3.48 -4.27 9.63
C GLY A 74 3.08 -5.58 8.94
N ASP A 75 4.03 -6.43 8.55
CA ASP A 75 3.81 -7.66 7.78
C ASP A 75 4.24 -8.93 8.53
N LYS A 76 4.16 -8.94 9.86
CA LYS A 76 4.59 -10.09 10.68
C LYS A 76 3.88 -11.41 10.35
N ASP A 77 2.66 -11.35 9.83
CA ASP A 77 1.89 -12.51 9.39
C ASP A 77 2.14 -12.89 7.92
N GLY A 78 2.94 -12.10 7.20
CA GLY A 78 3.29 -12.32 5.79
C GLY A 78 2.14 -12.08 4.81
N LEU A 79 1.08 -11.38 5.22
CA LEU A 79 -0.06 -11.09 4.36
C LEU A 79 0.37 -10.28 3.12
N MET A 80 1.12 -9.19 3.30
CA MET A 80 1.52 -8.29 2.22
C MET A 80 2.53 -8.96 1.30
N LYS A 81 3.53 -9.63 1.87
CA LYS A 81 4.49 -10.45 1.11
C LYS A 81 3.80 -11.53 0.29
N GLY A 82 2.79 -12.19 0.86
CA GLY A 82 1.99 -13.20 0.17
C GLY A 82 1.18 -12.62 -1.00
N ILE A 83 0.59 -11.44 -0.82
CA ILE A 83 -0.16 -10.75 -1.88
C ILE A 83 0.77 -10.29 -3.00
N ALA A 84 1.90 -9.67 -2.66
CA ALA A 84 2.90 -9.23 -3.63
C ALA A 84 3.46 -10.40 -4.46
N ALA A 85 3.76 -11.54 -3.81
CA ALA A 85 4.20 -12.75 -4.49
C ALA A 85 3.15 -13.30 -5.46
N LYS A 86 1.86 -13.28 -5.07
CA LYS A 86 0.75 -13.70 -5.94
C LYS A 86 0.56 -12.75 -7.13
N ALA A 87 0.73 -11.46 -6.91
CA ALA A 87 0.66 -10.43 -7.95
C ALA A 87 1.90 -10.41 -8.86
N GLY A 88 2.99 -11.09 -8.45
CA GLY A 88 4.24 -11.13 -9.20
C GLY A 88 5.03 -9.82 -9.18
N ILE A 89 4.81 -8.98 -8.17
CA ILE A 89 5.48 -7.68 -8.03
C ILE A 89 6.69 -7.80 -7.11
N PRO A 90 7.77 -7.02 -7.34
CA PRO A 90 8.87 -6.98 -6.39
C PRO A 90 8.41 -6.39 -5.05
N PHE A 91 9.06 -6.80 -3.97
CA PHE A 91 8.66 -6.49 -2.60
C PHE A 91 9.89 -6.28 -1.73
N ASP A 92 10.02 -5.10 -1.14
CA ASP A 92 11.06 -4.78 -0.16
C ASP A 92 10.48 -4.65 1.24
N GLU A 93 11.09 -5.38 2.17
CA GLU A 93 10.88 -5.17 3.61
C GLU A 93 11.93 -4.20 4.15
N VAL A 94 11.48 -3.24 4.95
CA VAL A 94 12.36 -2.28 5.61
C VAL A 94 12.16 -2.31 7.13
N SER A 95 13.20 -1.94 7.88
CA SER A 95 13.13 -2.03 9.35
C SER A 95 12.30 -0.92 9.99
N SER A 96 12.22 0.25 9.33
CA SER A 96 11.51 1.42 9.84
C SER A 96 10.96 2.28 8.70
N MET A 97 10.06 3.22 9.03
CA MET A 97 9.55 4.20 8.08
C MET A 97 10.67 5.06 7.44
N ALA A 98 11.76 5.33 8.18
CA ALA A 98 12.87 6.14 7.68
C ALA A 98 13.61 5.47 6.52
N ASP A 99 13.60 4.14 6.48
CA ASP A 99 14.32 3.33 5.49
C ASP A 99 13.57 3.23 4.14
N VAL A 100 12.30 3.64 4.11
CA VAL A 100 11.48 3.65 2.89
C VAL A 100 12.05 4.62 1.85
N VAL A 101 12.50 5.80 2.26
CA VAL A 101 12.98 6.85 1.34
C VAL A 101 14.24 6.41 0.60
N PRO A 102 15.28 5.86 1.27
CA PRO A 102 16.42 5.27 0.58
C PRO A 102 16.04 4.19 -0.44
N LYS A 103 15.08 3.31 -0.11
CA LYS A 103 14.62 2.24 -1.01
C LYS A 103 13.87 2.78 -2.21
N LEU A 104 12.99 3.75 -2.00
CA LEU A 104 12.29 4.43 -3.08
C LEU A 104 13.29 5.06 -4.07
N GLY A 105 14.32 5.75 -3.56
CA GLY A 105 15.34 6.37 -4.42
C GLY A 105 16.15 5.36 -5.24
N ALA A 106 16.27 4.11 -4.78
CA ALA A 106 16.93 3.05 -5.53
C ALA A 106 16.03 2.45 -6.63
N ALA A 107 14.71 2.49 -6.48
CA ALA A 107 13.75 1.91 -7.41
C ALA A 107 13.62 2.68 -8.74
N PHE A 108 14.09 3.93 -8.82
CA PHE A 108 13.97 4.81 -9.99
C PHE A 108 15.30 5.13 -10.70
N LYS A 109 16.32 4.26 -10.57
CA LYS A 109 17.61 4.44 -11.25
C LYS A 109 17.63 3.83 -12.65
#